data_AF-A0A3D4MKL2-F1
#
_entry.id   AF-A0A3D4MKL2-F1
#
_cell.length_a   1.000
_cell.length_b   1.000
_cell.length_c   1.000
_cell.angle_alpha   90.00
_cell.angle_beta   90.00
_cell.angle_gamma   90.00
#
_symmetry.space_group_name_H-M   'P 1'
#
loop_
_entity.id
_entity.type
_entity.pdbx_description
1 polymer ?
#
loop_
_entity_poly.entity_id
_entity_poly.type
_entity_poly.pdbx_seq_one_letter_code
_entity_poly.pdbx_strand_id
1 'polypeptide(L)'
;MIAAKKDVLTEKNNSLLSIKKYKESYKKLEYITKHSLKKQENEIKSKINTIQEYIKLTSELNSMMSMTASWNEDLINLDKKVAHKTIYKPIELFPSSFENELSTIIKDILKSCNLPKYETARFNLKSFDIEINNDQKNANGKGFTAFYNTVLVLAFRKYLYDKANIKPFFFIIDTPLLGLDVGQAEFSNNNIRTGIYQYFINSIEQGQLIIFDNEKDMPKINFTNKKIKTIYFSHIKDNTTRYGFLLDYKD
;
A
#
# COMPACT_ATOMS: atom_id res chain seq x y z
N MET A 1 -35.91 108.96 33.87
CA MET A 1 -36.53 107.70 33.37
C MET A 1 -36.32 107.44 31.87
N ILE A 2 -36.34 108.46 31.00
CA ILE A 2 -36.24 108.26 29.53
C ILE A 2 -34.82 107.83 29.09
N ALA A 3 -33.77 108.39 29.68
CA ALA A 3 -32.37 108.03 29.38
C ALA A 3 -32.03 106.58 29.75
N ALA A 4 -32.36 106.16 30.98
CA ALA A 4 -32.11 104.78 31.45
C ALA A 4 -32.86 103.70 30.64
N LYS A 5 -34.10 103.98 30.20
CA LYS A 5 -34.82 103.06 29.29
C LYS A 5 -34.15 102.97 27.92
N LYS A 6 -33.60 104.07 27.40
CA LYS A 6 -32.90 104.14 26.12
C LYS A 6 -31.55 103.39 26.18
N ASP A 7 -30.81 103.52 27.28
CA ASP A 7 -29.57 102.76 27.51
C ASP A 7 -29.81 101.26 27.60
N VAL A 8 -30.81 100.81 28.38
CA VAL A 8 -31.18 99.39 28.49
C VAL A 8 -31.65 98.82 27.15
N LEU A 9 -32.37 99.59 26.34
CA LEU A 9 -32.76 99.20 24.97
C LEU A 9 -31.56 99.08 24.03
N THR A 10 -30.56 99.95 24.19
CA THR A 10 -29.34 99.96 23.39
C THR A 10 -28.45 98.76 23.74
N GLU A 11 -28.29 98.46 25.02
CA GLU A 11 -27.54 97.30 25.53
C GLU A 11 -28.21 95.97 25.17
N LYS A 12 -29.55 95.90 25.24
CA LYS A 12 -30.33 94.75 24.77
C LYS A 12 -30.13 94.50 23.27
N ASN A 13 -30.14 95.56 22.45
CA ASN A 13 -29.89 95.46 21.01
C ASN A 13 -28.46 95.02 20.70
N ASN A 14 -27.46 95.55 21.42
CA ASN A 14 -26.06 95.12 21.28
C ASN A 14 -25.87 93.65 21.69
N SER A 15 -26.56 93.20 22.73
CA SER A 15 -26.55 91.79 23.17
C SER A 15 -27.22 90.87 22.13
N LEU A 16 -28.34 91.30 21.53
CA LEU A 16 -29.01 90.58 20.44
C LEU A 16 -28.15 90.49 19.17
N LEU A 17 -27.44 91.57 18.82
CA LEU A 17 -26.46 91.59 17.74
C LEU A 17 -25.31 90.60 18.01
N SER A 18 -24.81 90.58 19.23
CA SER A 18 -23.74 89.67 19.65
C SER A 18 -24.21 88.20 19.60
N ILE A 19 -25.42 87.89 20.10
CA ILE A 19 -26.01 86.55 20.03
C ILE A 19 -26.19 86.10 18.57
N LYS A 20 -26.60 87.01 17.67
CA LYS A 20 -26.72 86.71 16.24
C LYS A 20 -25.35 86.37 15.64
N LYS A 21 -24.32 87.15 15.96
CA LYS A 21 -22.93 86.91 15.53
C LYS A 21 -22.38 85.58 16.07
N TYR A 22 -22.66 85.24 17.32
CA TYR A 22 -22.27 83.95 17.90
C TYR A 22 -23.01 82.77 17.25
N LYS A 23 -24.31 82.90 16.95
CA LYS A 23 -25.06 81.86 16.23
C LYS A 23 -24.54 81.63 14.81
N GLU A 24 -24.18 82.70 14.09
CA GLU A 24 -23.55 82.58 12.76
C GLU A 24 -22.16 81.93 12.85
N SER A 25 -21.37 82.29 13.86
CA SER A 25 -20.06 81.68 14.10
C SER A 25 -20.17 80.20 14.47
N TYR A 26 -21.16 79.84 15.30
CA TYR A 26 -21.44 78.45 15.66
C TYR A 26 -21.83 77.61 14.44
N LYS A 27 -22.73 78.13 13.59
CA LYS A 27 -23.10 77.45 12.32
C LYS A 27 -21.89 77.24 11.41
N LYS A 28 -20.99 78.22 11.34
CA LYS A 28 -19.76 78.10 10.55
C LYS A 28 -18.81 77.04 11.11
N LEU A 29 -18.64 76.98 12.43
CA LEU A 29 -17.84 75.96 13.12
C LEU A 29 -18.44 74.56 12.95
N GLU A 30 -19.75 74.43 13.08
CA GLU A 30 -20.48 73.18 12.89
C GLU A 30 -20.35 72.68 11.45
N TYR A 31 -20.43 73.60 10.47
CA TYR A 31 -20.18 73.30 9.06
C TYR A 31 -18.74 72.79 8.82
N ILE A 32 -17.73 73.48 9.34
CA ILE A 32 -16.31 73.08 9.21
C ILE A 32 -16.09 71.70 9.86
N THR A 33 -16.64 71.48 11.05
CA THR A 33 -16.50 70.22 11.78
C THR A 33 -17.11 69.06 10.99
N LYS A 34 -18.34 69.24 10.50
CA LYS A 34 -19.09 68.18 9.82
C LYS A 34 -18.60 67.89 8.41
N HIS A 35 -18.25 68.93 7.64
CA HIS A 35 -17.95 68.78 6.21
C HIS A 35 -16.46 68.77 5.88
N SER A 36 -15.62 69.39 6.71
CA SER A 36 -14.16 69.39 6.51
C SER A 36 -13.48 68.34 7.39
N LEU A 37 -13.55 68.51 8.72
CA LEU A 37 -12.78 67.67 9.65
C LEU A 37 -13.23 66.20 9.63
N LYS A 38 -14.55 65.95 9.67
CA LYS A 38 -15.08 64.57 9.60
C LYS A 38 -14.82 63.90 8.25
N LYS A 39 -14.77 64.67 7.17
CA LYS A 39 -14.41 64.17 5.84
C LYS A 39 -12.93 63.76 5.80
N GLN A 40 -12.04 64.61 6.31
CA GLN A 40 -10.61 64.32 6.43
C GLN A 40 -10.35 63.10 7.32
N GLU A 41 -11.06 62.97 8.44
CA GLU A 41 -10.98 61.79 9.31
C GLU A 41 -11.34 60.50 8.56
N ASN A 42 -12.43 60.52 7.79
CA ASN A 42 -12.84 59.37 6.98
C ASN A 42 -11.83 59.04 5.87
N GLU A 43 -11.25 60.05 5.21
CA GLU A 43 -10.19 59.85 4.21
C GLU A 43 -8.92 59.24 4.84
N ILE A 44 -8.53 59.69 6.03
CA ILE A 44 -7.38 59.14 6.76
C ILE A 44 -7.66 57.69 7.17
N LYS A 45 -8.85 57.39 7.70
CA LYS A 45 -9.26 56.01 8.04
C LYS A 45 -9.25 55.10 6.81
N SER A 46 -9.73 55.59 5.67
CA SER A 46 -9.67 54.85 4.41
C SER A 46 -8.23 54.51 4.02
N LYS A 47 -7.31 55.49 4.06
CA LYS A 47 -5.89 55.26 3.77
C LYS A 47 -5.24 54.28 4.75
N ILE A 48 -5.57 54.36 6.04
CA ILE A 48 -5.08 53.40 7.05
C ILE A 48 -5.54 51.98 6.69
N ASN A 49 -6.80 51.79 6.32
CA ASN A 49 -7.31 50.48 5.93
C ASN A 49 -6.55 49.94 4.70
N THR A 50 -6.30 50.78 3.69
CA THR A 50 -5.52 50.39 2.51
C THR A 50 -4.09 49.96 2.87
N ILE A 51 -3.44 50.68 3.79
CA ILE A 51 -2.09 50.31 4.27
C ILE A 51 -2.13 48.99 5.06
N GLN A 52 -3.14 48.77 5.90
CA GLN A 52 -3.31 47.52 6.62
C GLN A 52 -3.52 46.32 5.69
N GLU A 53 -4.30 46.50 4.62
CA GLU A 53 -4.50 45.49 3.59
C GLU A 53 -3.19 45.19 2.84
N TYR A 54 -2.42 46.22 2.50
CA TYR A 54 -1.09 46.06 1.91
C TYR A 54 -0.12 45.28 2.81
N ILE A 55 -0.09 45.58 4.12
CA ILE A 55 0.73 44.84 5.09
C ILE A 55 0.30 43.37 5.15
N LYS A 56 -1.01 43.11 5.16
CA LYS A 56 -1.55 41.75 5.15
C LYS A 56 -1.10 40.98 3.90
N LEU A 57 -1.30 41.56 2.72
CA LEU A 57 -0.87 40.95 1.44
C LEU A 57 0.65 40.68 1.43
N THR A 58 1.44 41.59 1.97
CA THR A 58 2.90 41.41 2.07
C THR A 58 3.27 40.25 3.00
N SER A 59 2.57 40.11 4.13
CA SER A 59 2.78 38.98 5.06
C SER A 59 2.39 37.62 4.45
N GLU A 60 1.32 37.60 3.64
CA GLU A 60 0.89 36.40 2.90
C GLU A 60 1.91 36.02 1.84
N LEU A 61 2.44 36.99 1.08
CA LEU A 61 3.51 36.75 0.12
C LEU A 61 4.78 36.18 0.77
N ASN A 62 5.20 36.74 1.90
CA ASN A 62 6.36 36.22 2.64
C ASN A 62 6.14 34.77 3.11
N SER A 63 4.92 34.44 3.54
CA SER A 63 4.56 33.08 3.93
C SER A 63 4.63 32.13 2.73
N MET A 64 4.08 32.52 1.57
CA MET A 64 4.18 31.75 0.33
C MET A 64 5.64 31.55 -0.12
N MET A 65 6.47 32.58 -0.02
CA MET A 65 7.90 32.48 -0.34
C MET A 65 8.62 31.50 0.58
N SER A 66 8.30 31.51 1.88
CA SER A 66 8.89 30.55 2.83
C SER A 66 8.45 29.11 2.55
N MET A 67 7.18 28.88 2.21
CA MET A 67 6.68 27.57 1.80
C MET A 67 7.36 27.10 0.52
N THR A 68 7.52 27.98 -0.46
CA THR A 68 8.19 27.66 -1.74
C THR A 68 9.66 27.29 -1.51
N ALA A 69 10.37 28.00 -0.64
CA ALA A 69 11.74 27.66 -0.27
C ALA A 69 11.83 26.28 0.41
N SER A 70 10.94 26.00 1.36
CA SER A 70 10.85 24.69 2.03
C SER A 70 10.56 23.57 1.04
N TRP A 71 9.60 23.76 0.12
CA TRP A 71 9.28 22.75 -0.90
C TRP A 71 10.44 22.50 -1.85
N ASN A 72 11.19 23.54 -2.24
CA ASN A 72 12.40 23.36 -3.05
C ASN A 72 13.47 22.56 -2.31
N GLU A 73 13.65 22.81 -1.02
CA GLU A 73 14.59 22.03 -0.19
C GLU A 73 14.16 20.56 -0.09
N ASP A 74 12.86 20.31 0.10
CA ASP A 74 12.29 18.95 0.10
C ASP A 74 12.49 18.25 -1.25
N LEU A 75 12.26 18.93 -2.37
CA LEU A 75 12.50 18.38 -3.71
C LEU A 75 13.98 18.03 -3.92
N ILE A 76 14.89 18.92 -3.55
CA ILE A 76 16.35 18.65 -3.61
C ILE A 76 16.71 17.44 -2.74
N ASN A 77 16.11 17.31 -1.56
CA ASN A 77 16.33 16.19 -0.66
C ASN A 77 15.75 14.88 -1.19
N LEU A 78 14.60 14.91 -1.88
CA LEU A 78 14.01 13.76 -2.56
C LEU A 78 14.91 13.31 -3.72
N ASP A 79 15.40 14.24 -4.55
CA ASP A 79 16.31 13.92 -5.65
C ASP A 79 17.62 13.28 -5.15
N LYS A 80 18.18 13.79 -4.04
CA LYS A 80 19.33 13.15 -3.38
C LYS A 80 19.01 11.75 -2.88
N LYS A 81 17.84 11.51 -2.29
CA LYS A 81 17.41 10.16 -1.84
C LYS A 81 17.19 9.19 -3.00
N VAL A 82 16.67 9.67 -4.13
CA VAL A 82 16.48 8.84 -5.34
C VAL A 82 17.82 8.50 -6.00
N ALA A 83 18.76 9.44 -6.06
CA ALA A 83 20.10 9.21 -6.62
C ALA A 83 20.89 8.11 -5.87
N HIS A 84 20.62 7.90 -4.58
CA HIS A 84 21.30 6.90 -3.73
C HIS A 84 20.54 5.59 -3.53
N LYS A 85 19.33 5.44 -4.09
CA LYS A 85 18.61 4.17 -4.03
C LYS A 85 19.08 3.29 -5.19
N THR A 86 20.16 2.54 -4.96
CA THR A 86 20.53 1.42 -5.86
C THR A 86 19.28 0.59 -6.11
N ILE A 87 18.83 0.56 -7.36
CA ILE A 87 17.64 -0.20 -7.75
C ILE A 87 17.90 -1.64 -7.33
N TYR A 88 17.13 -2.15 -6.37
CA TYR A 88 17.27 -3.53 -5.92
C TYR A 88 16.84 -4.44 -7.06
N LYS A 89 17.81 -5.15 -7.64
CA LYS A 89 17.60 -6.07 -8.75
C LYS A 89 17.86 -7.51 -8.28
N PRO A 90 16.85 -8.17 -7.68
CA PRO A 90 17.04 -9.49 -7.06
C PRO A 90 17.54 -10.57 -8.03
N ILE A 91 17.18 -10.49 -9.32
CA ILE A 91 17.68 -11.43 -10.34
C ILE A 91 19.20 -11.41 -10.45
N GLU A 92 19.82 -10.22 -10.32
CA GLU A 92 21.27 -10.05 -10.41
C GLU A 92 22.02 -10.58 -9.17
N LEU A 93 21.29 -10.90 -8.09
CA LEU A 93 21.85 -11.43 -6.85
C LEU A 93 21.92 -12.96 -6.82
N PHE A 94 21.25 -13.65 -7.74
CA PHE A 94 21.35 -15.10 -7.82
C PHE A 94 22.70 -15.52 -8.41
N PRO A 95 23.33 -16.57 -7.86
CA PRO A 95 24.57 -17.09 -8.43
C PRO A 95 24.34 -17.62 -9.84
N SER A 96 25.38 -17.59 -10.68
CA SER A 96 25.31 -18.10 -12.06
C SER A 96 24.95 -19.59 -12.14
N SER A 97 25.19 -20.36 -11.07
CA SER A 97 24.80 -21.77 -10.98
C SER A 97 23.31 -21.99 -10.66
N PHE A 98 22.58 -20.96 -10.21
CA PHE A 98 21.23 -21.07 -9.68
C PHE A 98 20.26 -21.74 -10.66
N GLU A 99 20.24 -21.30 -11.92
CA GLU A 99 19.34 -21.85 -12.95
C GLU A 99 19.61 -23.34 -13.20
N ASN A 100 20.89 -23.73 -13.27
CA ASN A 100 21.30 -25.12 -13.51
C ASN A 100 21.03 -26.03 -12.31
N GLU A 101 21.31 -25.54 -11.09
CA GLU A 101 21.05 -26.28 -9.85
C GLU A 101 19.54 -26.52 -9.68
N LEU A 102 18.72 -25.48 -9.84
CA LEU A 102 17.27 -25.60 -9.70
C LEU A 102 16.66 -26.47 -10.82
N SER A 103 17.16 -26.36 -12.05
CA SER A 103 16.78 -27.25 -13.16
C SER A 103 17.07 -28.72 -12.88
N THR A 104 18.19 -29.01 -12.22
CA THR A 104 18.56 -30.38 -11.83
C THR A 104 17.59 -30.92 -10.78
N ILE A 105 17.31 -30.12 -9.74
CA ILE A 105 16.34 -30.46 -8.70
C ILE A 105 14.96 -30.73 -9.31
N ILE A 106 14.49 -29.88 -10.23
CA ILE A 106 13.21 -30.07 -10.92
C ILE A 106 13.18 -31.41 -11.64
N LYS A 107 14.21 -31.74 -12.44
CA LYS A 107 14.26 -33.03 -13.16
C LYS A 107 14.19 -34.23 -12.21
N ASP A 108 14.89 -34.16 -11.09
CA ASP A 108 14.90 -35.21 -10.07
C ASP A 108 13.52 -35.38 -9.42
N ILE A 109 12.82 -34.27 -9.14
CA ILE A 109 11.45 -34.30 -8.63
C ILE A 109 10.51 -34.90 -9.68
N LEU A 110 10.55 -34.43 -10.93
CA LEU A 110 9.69 -34.92 -12.01
C LEU A 110 9.88 -36.42 -12.25
N LYS A 111 11.13 -36.90 -12.20
CA LYS A 111 11.46 -38.33 -12.29
C LYS A 111 10.89 -39.11 -11.11
N SER A 112 11.05 -38.59 -9.89
CA SER A 112 10.49 -39.21 -8.68
C SER A 112 8.96 -39.25 -8.70
N CYS A 113 8.33 -38.29 -9.39
CA CYS A 113 6.89 -38.22 -9.56
C CYS A 113 6.36 -39.11 -10.68
N ASN A 114 7.19 -39.90 -11.38
CA ASN A 114 6.76 -40.72 -12.51
C ASN A 114 6.06 -39.91 -13.63
N LEU A 115 6.49 -38.67 -13.87
CA LEU A 115 5.98 -37.92 -15.01
C LEU A 115 6.29 -38.72 -16.30
N PRO A 116 5.31 -38.93 -17.20
CA PRO A 116 5.56 -39.55 -18.50
C PRO A 116 6.66 -38.80 -19.27
N LYS A 117 7.31 -39.49 -20.21
CA LYS A 117 8.47 -38.97 -20.95
C LYS A 117 8.28 -37.50 -21.38
N TYR A 118 9.23 -36.66 -20.98
CA TYR A 118 9.40 -35.29 -21.46
C TYR A 118 10.80 -35.17 -22.08
N GLU A 119 10.97 -34.27 -23.05
CA GLU A 119 12.23 -34.04 -23.75
C GLU A 119 13.14 -33.11 -22.94
N THR A 120 12.58 -32.01 -22.44
CA THR A 120 13.32 -31.02 -21.65
C THR A 120 12.50 -30.56 -20.45
N ALA A 121 13.19 -30.30 -19.34
CA ALA A 121 12.62 -29.61 -18.18
C ALA A 121 13.70 -28.71 -17.59
N ARG A 122 13.40 -27.43 -17.40
CA ARG A 122 14.35 -26.47 -16.81
C ARG A 122 13.62 -25.38 -16.04
N PHE A 123 14.34 -24.78 -15.10
CA PHE A 123 13.98 -23.48 -14.58
C PHE A 123 14.47 -22.42 -15.56
N ASN A 124 13.65 -21.42 -15.89
CA ASN A 124 14.07 -20.27 -16.68
C ASN A 124 14.14 -19.04 -15.76
N LEU A 125 15.34 -18.48 -15.60
CA LEU A 125 15.56 -17.34 -14.71
C LEU A 125 14.84 -16.06 -15.17
N LYS A 126 14.61 -15.89 -16.48
CA LYS A 126 13.93 -14.71 -17.04
C LYS A 126 12.44 -14.71 -16.74
N SER A 127 11.78 -15.86 -16.87
CA SER A 127 10.36 -16.01 -16.52
C SER A 127 10.16 -16.33 -15.03
N PHE A 128 11.24 -16.74 -14.34
CA PHE A 128 11.23 -17.22 -12.97
C PHE A 128 10.28 -18.41 -12.76
N ASP A 129 10.23 -19.30 -13.75
CA ASP A 129 9.25 -20.38 -13.82
C ASP A 129 9.83 -21.66 -14.46
N ILE A 130 9.07 -22.75 -14.37
CA ILE A 130 9.40 -24.02 -15.03
C ILE A 130 8.98 -23.97 -16.51
N GLU A 131 9.88 -24.42 -17.37
CA GLU A 131 9.61 -24.75 -18.77
C GLU A 131 9.76 -26.25 -19.00
N ILE A 132 8.78 -26.84 -19.67
CA ILE A 132 8.75 -28.25 -20.06
C ILE A 132 8.65 -28.32 -21.57
N ASN A 133 9.51 -29.08 -22.23
CA ASN A 133 9.61 -29.18 -23.69
C ASN A 133 9.76 -27.83 -24.39
N ASN A 134 10.45 -26.87 -23.75
CA ASN A 134 10.61 -25.48 -24.18
C ASN A 134 9.32 -24.65 -24.19
N ASP A 135 8.22 -25.18 -23.64
CA ASP A 135 6.96 -24.47 -23.48
C ASP A 135 6.74 -24.04 -22.02
N GLN A 136 5.95 -22.97 -21.86
CA GLN A 136 5.47 -22.56 -20.56
C GLN A 136 4.51 -23.61 -19.97
N LYS A 137 4.50 -23.76 -18.65
CA LYS A 137 3.66 -24.74 -17.92
C LYS A 137 2.15 -24.70 -18.23
N ASN A 138 1.65 -23.61 -18.81
CA ASN A 138 0.24 -23.43 -19.17
C ASN A 138 -0.15 -24.16 -20.46
N ALA A 139 0.83 -24.53 -21.30
CA ALA A 139 0.61 -25.20 -22.58
C ALA A 139 0.10 -26.65 -22.41
N ASN A 140 0.36 -27.27 -21.26
CA ASN A 140 0.03 -28.67 -20.98
C ASN A 140 -1.35 -28.89 -20.34
N GLY A 141 -2.19 -27.84 -20.29
CA GLY A 141 -3.52 -27.87 -19.68
C GLY A 141 -3.51 -27.52 -18.17
N LYS A 142 -4.66 -27.05 -17.67
CA LYS A 142 -4.80 -26.48 -16.32
C LYS A 142 -4.39 -27.45 -15.20
N GLY A 143 -4.65 -28.74 -15.37
CA GLY A 143 -4.28 -29.77 -14.40
C GLY A 143 -2.78 -29.96 -14.21
N PHE A 144 -2.02 -29.93 -15.32
CA PHE A 144 -0.57 -29.99 -15.28
C PHE A 144 0.04 -28.70 -14.71
N THR A 145 -0.61 -27.55 -14.87
CA THR A 145 -0.17 -26.29 -14.26
C THR A 145 -0.11 -26.39 -12.73
N ALA A 146 -1.13 -26.96 -12.07
CA ALA A 146 -1.11 -27.16 -10.62
C ALA A 146 0.03 -28.09 -10.18
N PHE A 147 0.23 -29.19 -10.89
CA PHE A 147 1.34 -30.11 -10.66
C PHE A 147 2.70 -29.42 -10.81
N TYR A 148 2.94 -28.67 -11.89
CA TYR A 148 4.22 -27.98 -12.09
C TYR A 148 4.46 -26.87 -11.05
N ASN A 149 3.41 -26.18 -10.58
CA ASN A 149 3.52 -25.24 -9.47
C ASN A 149 3.98 -25.94 -8.19
N THR A 150 3.39 -27.10 -7.88
CA THR A 150 3.81 -27.95 -6.76
C THR A 150 5.27 -28.36 -6.89
N VAL A 151 5.70 -28.81 -8.07
CA VAL A 151 7.10 -29.17 -8.34
C VAL A 151 8.04 -27.97 -8.14
N LEU A 152 7.65 -26.77 -8.58
CA LEU A 152 8.45 -25.57 -8.39
C LEU A 152 8.62 -25.22 -6.91
N VAL A 153 7.55 -25.27 -6.12
CA VAL A 153 7.62 -25.06 -4.65
C VAL A 153 8.53 -26.09 -3.99
N LEU A 154 8.42 -27.36 -4.38
CA LEU A 154 9.30 -28.43 -3.88
C LEU A 154 10.76 -28.21 -4.28
N ALA A 155 11.01 -27.72 -5.50
CA ALA A 155 12.36 -27.42 -5.97
C ALA A 155 12.99 -26.29 -5.16
N PHE A 156 12.25 -25.22 -4.90
CA PHE A 156 12.68 -24.15 -4.00
C PHE A 156 12.91 -24.65 -2.58
N ARG A 157 11.99 -25.47 -2.05
CA ARG A 157 12.13 -26.09 -0.73
C ARG A 157 13.44 -26.87 -0.61
N LYS A 158 13.74 -27.72 -1.59
CA LYS A 158 14.99 -28.49 -1.64
C LYS A 158 16.21 -27.58 -1.79
N TYR A 159 16.17 -26.61 -2.69
CA TYR A 159 17.27 -25.66 -2.89
C TYR A 159 17.58 -24.85 -1.62
N LEU A 160 16.55 -24.33 -0.95
CA LEU A 160 16.70 -23.59 0.31
C LEU A 160 17.18 -24.48 1.44
N TYR A 161 16.72 -25.73 1.50
CA TYR A 161 17.24 -26.71 2.46
C TYR A 161 18.74 -26.97 2.28
N ASP A 162 19.23 -27.01 1.05
CA ASP A 162 20.64 -27.29 0.75
C ASP A 162 21.55 -26.05 0.88
N LYS A 163 21.04 -24.85 0.54
CA LYS A 163 21.86 -23.65 0.30
C LYS A 163 21.55 -22.46 1.20
N ALA A 164 20.36 -22.39 1.82
CA ALA A 164 19.99 -21.20 2.57
C ALA A 164 20.72 -21.14 3.92
N ASN A 165 21.27 -19.96 4.23
CA ASN A 165 21.81 -19.67 5.57
C ASN A 165 20.71 -19.74 6.64
N ILE A 166 19.50 -19.30 6.28
CA ILE A 166 18.30 -19.36 7.13
C ILE A 166 17.27 -20.19 6.38
N LYS A 167 16.97 -21.38 6.90
CA LYS A 167 16.01 -22.31 6.31
C LYS A 167 14.58 -21.90 6.69
N PRO A 168 13.64 -21.82 5.74
CA PRO A 168 12.24 -21.59 6.05
C PRO A 168 11.68 -22.66 7.01
N PHE A 169 10.79 -22.25 7.92
CA PHE A 169 10.26 -23.13 8.97
C PHE A 169 9.28 -24.19 8.42
N PHE A 170 8.40 -23.80 7.48
CA PHE A 170 7.43 -24.68 6.86
C PHE A 170 7.06 -24.25 5.43
N PHE A 171 6.47 -25.17 4.69
CA PHE A 171 5.87 -24.95 3.37
C PHE A 171 4.42 -25.43 3.40
N ILE A 172 3.53 -24.68 2.75
CA ILE A 172 2.11 -25.04 2.61
C ILE A 172 1.80 -25.18 1.12
N ILE A 173 1.12 -26.27 0.76
CA ILE A 173 0.61 -26.49 -0.59
C ILE A 173 -0.88 -26.76 -0.49
N ASP A 174 -1.68 -25.98 -1.20
CA ASP A 174 -3.13 -26.14 -1.30
C ASP A 174 -3.49 -26.76 -2.65
N THR A 175 -4.18 -27.91 -2.62
CA THR A 175 -4.61 -28.67 -3.80
C THR A 175 -3.49 -28.91 -4.82
N PRO A 176 -2.45 -29.71 -4.47
CA PRO A 176 -1.23 -29.86 -5.28
C PRO A 176 -1.46 -30.37 -6.71
N LEU A 177 -2.61 -31.00 -6.97
CA LEU A 177 -2.98 -31.63 -8.24
C LEU A 177 -4.33 -31.14 -8.76
N LEU A 178 -4.72 -29.91 -8.44
CA LEU A 178 -6.02 -29.35 -8.84
C LEU A 178 -6.28 -29.53 -10.35
N GLY A 179 -7.34 -30.27 -10.67
CA GLY A 179 -7.77 -30.48 -12.05
C GLY A 179 -6.83 -31.36 -12.88
N LEU A 180 -5.89 -32.08 -12.25
CA LEU A 180 -5.02 -33.04 -12.93
C LEU A 180 -5.82 -34.26 -13.36
N ASP A 181 -5.96 -34.42 -14.68
CA ASP A 181 -6.48 -35.61 -15.34
C ASP A 181 -5.34 -36.29 -16.10
N VAL A 182 -5.00 -37.52 -15.69
CA VAL A 182 -3.95 -38.34 -16.31
C VAL A 182 -4.53 -39.48 -17.17
N GLY A 183 -5.85 -39.46 -17.42
CA GLY A 183 -6.55 -40.42 -18.28
C GLY A 183 -6.32 -41.87 -17.85
N GLN A 184 -6.06 -42.77 -18.81
CA GLN A 184 -5.87 -44.21 -18.52
C GLN A 184 -4.68 -44.50 -17.59
N ALA A 185 -3.68 -43.61 -17.52
CA ALA A 185 -2.53 -43.77 -16.63
C ALA A 185 -2.90 -43.55 -15.14
N GLU A 186 -4.07 -42.97 -14.86
CA GLU A 186 -4.59 -42.77 -13.50
C GLU A 186 -4.75 -44.08 -12.73
N PHE A 187 -5.08 -45.17 -13.40
CA PHE A 187 -5.32 -46.47 -12.76
C PHE A 187 -4.03 -47.26 -12.50
N SER A 188 -2.87 -46.76 -12.93
CA SER A 188 -1.60 -47.40 -12.64
C SER A 188 -1.09 -47.01 -11.25
N ASN A 189 -0.53 -47.97 -10.51
CA ASN A 189 0.14 -47.68 -9.22
C ASN A 189 1.39 -46.78 -9.39
N ASN A 190 1.86 -46.59 -10.62
CA ASN A 190 3.05 -45.81 -10.95
C ASN A 190 2.69 -44.54 -11.75
N ASN A 191 1.72 -43.78 -11.23
CA ASN A 191 1.22 -42.55 -11.84
C ASN A 191 1.74 -41.28 -11.13
N ILE A 192 1.46 -40.11 -11.72
CA ILE A 192 1.88 -38.80 -11.19
C ILE A 192 1.37 -38.55 -9.77
N ARG A 193 0.10 -38.89 -9.51
CA ARG A 193 -0.55 -38.68 -8.21
C ARG A 193 0.13 -39.46 -7.10
N THR A 194 0.47 -40.72 -7.34
CA THR A 194 1.19 -41.56 -6.39
C THR A 194 2.62 -41.08 -6.22
N GLY A 195 3.29 -40.73 -7.33
CA GLY A 195 4.68 -40.27 -7.32
C GLY A 195 4.89 -38.98 -6.52
N ILE A 196 4.04 -37.97 -6.70
CA ILE A 196 4.18 -36.70 -5.97
C ILE A 196 3.95 -36.88 -4.46
N TYR A 197 2.96 -37.69 -4.07
CA TYR A 197 2.73 -37.97 -2.66
C TYR A 197 3.86 -38.82 -2.05
N GLN A 198 4.42 -39.76 -2.80
CA GLN A 198 5.60 -40.48 -2.37
C GLN A 198 6.82 -39.55 -2.22
N TYR A 199 6.95 -38.54 -3.09
CA TYR A 199 7.97 -37.50 -2.94
C TYR A 199 7.77 -36.68 -1.66
N PHE A 200 6.54 -36.30 -1.31
CA PHE A 200 6.25 -35.61 -0.05
C PHE A 200 6.75 -36.42 1.15
N ILE A 201 6.46 -37.73 1.17
CA ILE A 201 6.91 -38.66 2.22
C ILE A 201 8.43 -38.75 2.26
N ASN A 202 9.08 -38.92 1.10
CA ASN A 202 10.52 -39.12 1.02
C ASN A 202 11.33 -37.85 1.31
N SER A 203 10.72 -36.67 1.14
CA SER A 203 11.37 -35.37 1.34
C SER A 203 11.13 -34.77 2.73
N ILE A 204 10.64 -35.57 3.68
CA ILE A 204 10.32 -35.17 5.04
C ILE A 204 11.44 -34.42 5.79
N GLU A 205 12.70 -34.79 5.60
CA GLU A 205 13.81 -34.15 6.32
C GLU A 205 14.06 -32.70 5.88
N GLN A 206 13.45 -32.25 4.77
CA GLN A 206 13.63 -30.91 4.19
C GLN A 206 12.70 -29.85 4.84
N GLY A 207 12.46 -29.96 6.14
CA GLY A 207 11.57 -29.07 6.90
C GLY A 207 10.08 -29.44 6.82
N GLN A 208 9.23 -28.73 7.57
CA GLN A 208 7.81 -29.06 7.68
C GLN A 208 7.07 -28.79 6.35
N LEU A 209 6.30 -29.77 5.89
CA LEU A 209 5.42 -29.66 4.72
C LEU A 209 3.98 -29.90 5.17
N ILE A 210 3.11 -28.95 4.87
CA ILE A 210 1.67 -29.01 5.16
C ILE A 210 0.95 -29.05 3.81
N ILE A 211 0.10 -30.06 3.61
CA ILE A 211 -0.65 -30.24 2.37
C ILE A 211 -2.12 -30.22 2.72
N PHE A 212 -2.86 -29.38 2.00
CA PHE A 212 -4.32 -29.41 1.98
C PHE A 212 -4.76 -30.05 0.67
N ASP A 213 -5.58 -31.09 0.77
CA ASP A 213 -6.14 -31.76 -0.41
C ASP A 213 -7.46 -32.44 -0.03
N ASN A 214 -8.27 -32.75 -1.04
CA ASN A 214 -9.48 -33.53 -0.85
C ASN A 214 -9.15 -35.02 -0.89
N GLU A 215 -9.81 -35.81 -0.04
CA GLU A 215 -9.58 -37.26 0.03
C GLU A 215 -9.76 -37.97 -1.32
N LYS A 216 -10.74 -37.52 -2.14
CA LYS A 216 -11.00 -38.06 -3.48
C LYS A 216 -9.82 -37.88 -4.45
N ASP A 217 -8.97 -36.87 -4.22
CA ASP A 217 -7.87 -36.48 -5.08
C ASP A 217 -6.53 -37.07 -4.57
N MET A 218 -6.53 -37.72 -3.40
CA MET A 218 -5.38 -38.40 -2.82
C MET A 218 -5.19 -39.82 -3.37
N PRO A 219 -3.94 -40.29 -3.57
CA PRO A 219 -3.67 -41.67 -3.92
C PRO A 219 -3.85 -42.59 -2.71
N LYS A 220 -4.13 -43.88 -2.96
CA LYS A 220 -4.19 -44.92 -1.93
C LYS A 220 -2.78 -45.34 -1.50
N ILE A 221 -2.12 -44.50 -0.72
CA ILE A 221 -0.80 -44.78 -0.14
C ILE A 221 -0.85 -44.89 1.37
N ASN A 222 0.13 -45.58 1.93
CA ASN A 222 0.23 -45.75 3.37
C ASN A 222 0.96 -44.58 4.03
N PHE A 223 0.23 -43.83 4.87
CA PHE A 223 0.77 -42.71 5.65
C PHE A 223 1.24 -43.10 7.07
N THR A 224 1.45 -44.39 7.37
CA THR A 224 1.80 -44.87 8.73
C THR A 224 3.17 -44.43 9.29
N ASN A 225 3.92 -43.58 8.59
CA ASN A 225 5.17 -43.06 9.13
C ASN A 225 4.87 -42.16 10.33
N LYS A 226 5.53 -42.40 11.47
CA LYS A 226 5.33 -41.64 12.72
C LYS A 226 5.55 -40.14 12.59
N LYS A 227 6.28 -39.70 11.57
CA LYS A 227 6.54 -38.29 11.30
C LYS A 227 5.49 -37.64 10.38
N ILE A 228 4.52 -38.39 9.87
CA ILE A 228 3.39 -37.89 9.10
C ILE A 228 2.19 -37.75 10.02
N LYS A 229 1.51 -36.61 9.95
CA LYS A 229 0.26 -36.37 10.68
C LYS A 229 -0.85 -36.07 9.69
N THR A 230 -1.84 -36.96 9.63
CA THR A 230 -3.05 -36.76 8.83
C THR A 230 -4.16 -36.21 9.71
N ILE A 231 -4.85 -35.18 9.24
CA ILE A 231 -6.00 -34.56 9.90
C ILE A 231 -7.13 -34.52 8.87
N TYR A 232 -8.23 -35.21 9.17
CA TYR A 232 -9.40 -35.23 8.31
C TYR A 232 -10.39 -34.13 8.73
N PHE A 233 -10.92 -33.40 7.76
CA PHE A 233 -11.96 -32.40 7.98
C PHE A 233 -13.29 -32.88 7.42
N SER A 234 -14.36 -32.72 8.20
CA SER A 234 -15.73 -33.10 7.85
C SER A 234 -16.72 -32.21 8.59
N HIS A 235 -17.84 -31.86 7.96
CA HIS A 235 -18.93 -31.14 8.63
C HIS A 235 -19.60 -31.97 9.76
N ILE A 236 -19.27 -33.26 9.87
CA ILE A 236 -19.68 -34.12 10.97
C ILE A 236 -18.50 -34.28 11.92
N LYS A 237 -18.65 -33.85 13.18
CA LYS A 237 -17.62 -34.05 14.20
C LYS A 237 -17.73 -35.46 14.78
N ASP A 238 -16.76 -36.31 14.46
CA ASP A 238 -16.55 -37.60 15.14
C ASP A 238 -15.17 -37.65 15.82
N ASN A 239 -14.78 -38.80 16.38
CA ASN A 239 -13.49 -38.96 17.06
C ASN A 239 -12.27 -38.96 16.10
N THR A 240 -12.50 -39.01 14.79
CA THR A 240 -11.49 -39.17 13.75
C THR A 240 -11.36 -37.96 12.82
N THR A 241 -12.31 -37.01 12.91
CA THR A 241 -12.43 -35.86 12.01
C THR A 241 -12.60 -34.55 12.79
N ARG A 242 -12.32 -33.42 12.12
CA ARG A 242 -12.49 -32.07 12.66
C ARG A 242 -13.50 -31.28 11.83
N TYR A 243 -14.30 -30.43 12.47
CA TYR A 243 -15.25 -29.56 11.77
C TYR A 243 -14.56 -28.55 10.86
N GLY A 244 -13.53 -27.88 11.39
CA GLY A 244 -12.76 -26.89 10.68
C GLY A 244 -11.35 -26.74 11.26
N PHE A 245 -10.57 -25.88 10.63
CA PHE A 245 -9.17 -25.66 11.00
C PHE A 245 -9.01 -25.09 12.42
N LEU A 246 -9.93 -24.21 12.82
CA LEU A 246 -10.04 -23.70 14.19
C LEU A 246 -10.91 -24.64 15.02
N LEU A 247 -10.50 -24.94 16.25
CA LEU A 247 -11.22 -25.88 17.11
C LEU A 247 -12.61 -25.38 17.53
N ASP A 248 -12.75 -24.06 17.67
CA ASP A 248 -13.91 -23.41 18.28
C ASP A 248 -14.83 -22.72 17.27
N TYR A 249 -14.55 -22.82 15.98
CA TYR A 249 -15.34 -22.19 14.93
C TYR A 249 -16.15 -23.23 14.15
N LYS A 250 -17.46 -22.98 14.02
CA LYS A 250 -18.38 -23.75 13.19
C LYS A 250 -19.23 -22.78 12.38
N ASP A 251 -19.08 -22.80 11.06
CA ASP A 251 -20.01 -22.19 10.10
C ASP A 251 -21.36 -22.91 10.10
#